data_AF-A0A949LVM4-F1
#
_entry.id   AF-A0A949LVM4-F1
#
_cell.length_a   1.000
_cell.length_b   1.000
_cell.length_c   1.000
_cell.angle_alpha   90.00
_cell.angle_beta   90.00
_cell.angle_gamma   90.00
#
_symmetry.space_group_name_H-M   'P 1'
#
loop_
_entity.id
_entity.type
_entity.pdbx_description
1 polymer ?
#
loop_
_entity_poly.entity_id
_entity_poly.type
_entity_poly.pdbx_seq_one_letter_code
_entity_poly.pdbx_strand_id
1 'polypeptide(L)'
;MRAVRDALGITSRQLAARMGLAQSTIIALEKGEAAGTVTLNTLREAAEALNSQLVYALAPRTSLADMVQQRARALARKKLSRVRHTLQRRRAGRDLRTGMK
;
A
#
# COMPACT_ATOMS: atom_id res chain seq x y z
N MET A 1 16.05 -3.42 11.14
CA MET A 1 17.45 -2.95 11.01
C MET A 1 18.20 -3.19 12.30
N ARG A 2 17.80 -2.57 13.42
CA ARG A 2 18.49 -2.71 14.72
C ARG A 2 18.70 -4.17 15.15
N ALA A 3 17.65 -4.99 15.08
CA ALA A 3 17.73 -6.40 15.46
C ALA A 3 18.77 -7.18 14.62
N VAL A 4 18.83 -6.94 13.30
CA VAL A 4 19.82 -7.57 12.41
C VAL A 4 21.22 -7.06 12.73
N ARG A 5 21.37 -5.75 12.96
CA ARG A 5 22.65 -5.14 13.36
C ARG A 5 23.17 -5.75 14.66
N ASP A 6 22.30 -5.89 15.65
CA ASP A 6 22.63 -6.47 16.95
C ASP A 6 22.97 -7.97 16.82
N ALA A 7 22.23 -8.73 16.00
CA ALA A 7 22.52 -10.14 15.71
C ALA A 7 23.87 -10.36 15.00
N LEU A 8 24.29 -9.42 14.15
CA LEU A 8 25.61 -9.40 13.51
C LEU A 8 26.73 -8.92 14.43
N GLY A 9 26.43 -8.48 15.65
CA GLY A 9 27.42 -8.03 16.63
C GLY A 9 28.13 -6.73 16.26
N ILE A 10 27.56 -5.92 15.35
CA ILE A 10 28.18 -4.65 14.93
C ILE A 10 27.51 -3.44 15.60
N THR A 11 28.30 -2.43 15.92
CA THR A 11 27.82 -1.18 16.53
C THR A 11 27.17 -0.25 15.49
N SER A 12 26.34 0.70 15.93
CA SER A 12 25.77 1.72 15.05
C SER A 12 26.85 2.56 14.34
N ARG A 13 28.02 2.75 14.96
CA ARG A 13 29.16 3.44 14.34
C ARG A 13 29.78 2.62 13.21
N GLN A 14 29.95 1.31 13.39
CA GLN A 14 30.45 0.43 12.34
C GLN A 14 29.48 0.34 11.16
N LEU A 15 28.17 0.28 11.43
CA LEU A 15 27.18 0.34 10.36
C LEU A 15 27.20 1.70 9.65
N ALA A 16 27.35 2.80 10.39
CA ALA A 16 27.49 4.14 9.80
C ALA A 16 28.68 4.20 8.85
N ALA A 17 29.82 3.64 9.25
CA ALA A 17 31.01 3.56 8.40
C ALA A 17 30.76 2.71 7.13
N ARG A 18 30.07 1.58 7.24
CA ARG A 18 29.70 0.74 6.07
C ARG A 18 28.76 1.46 5.10
N MET A 19 27.87 2.30 5.61
CA MET A 19 26.92 3.08 4.81
C MET A 19 27.48 4.44 4.35
N GLY A 20 28.68 4.84 4.79
CA GLY A 20 29.24 6.17 4.50
C GLY A 20 28.47 7.32 5.15
N LEU A 21 27.81 7.06 6.29
CA LEU A 21 26.94 8.02 6.99
C LEU A 21 27.51 8.38 8.38
N ALA A 22 26.95 9.43 8.98
CA ALA A 22 27.21 9.76 10.38
C ALA A 22 26.49 8.78 11.32
N GLN A 23 27.07 8.53 12.50
CA GLN A 23 26.46 7.67 13.52
C GLN A 23 25.08 8.19 13.96
N SER A 24 24.89 9.51 14.05
CA SER A 24 23.61 10.14 14.37
C SER A 24 22.54 9.82 13.33
N THR A 25 22.91 9.76 12.05
CA THR A 25 22.02 9.38 10.95
C THR A 25 21.54 7.93 11.11
N ILE A 26 22.43 6.99 11.45
CA ILE A 26 22.03 5.60 11.72
C ILE A 26 21.03 5.52 12.88
N ILE A 27 21.26 6.26 13.96
CA ILE A 27 20.33 6.30 15.11
C ILE A 27 18.96 6.86 14.68
N ALA A 28 18.94 7.90 13.86
CA ALA A 28 17.70 8.45 13.32
C ALA A 28 16.99 7.46 12.39
N LEU A 29 17.73 6.73 11.56
CA LEU A 29 17.19 5.68 10.69
C LEU A 29 16.61 4.51 11.49
N GLU A 30 17.27 4.05 12.54
CA GLU A 30 16.73 3.00 13.42
C GLU A 30 15.42 3.45 14.10
N LYS A 31 15.37 4.69 14.57
CA LYS A 31 14.14 5.27 15.15
C LYS A 31 13.03 5.42 14.11
N GLY A 32 13.38 5.88 12.91
CA GLY A 32 12.43 6.05 11.81
C GLY A 32 11.94 4.73 11.23
N GLU A 33 12.73 3.66 11.27
CA GLU A 33 12.26 2.30 10.95
C GLU A 33 11.16 1.88 11.93
N ALA A 34 11.41 2.01 13.23
CA ALA A 34 10.43 1.65 14.26
C ALA A 34 9.14 2.49 14.16
N ALA A 35 9.26 3.75 13.74
CA ALA A 35 8.14 4.65 13.51
C ALA A 35 7.48 4.50 12.13
N GLY A 36 8.05 3.72 11.21
CA GLY A 36 7.56 3.57 9.83
C GLY A 36 7.73 4.81 8.94
N THR A 37 8.62 5.73 9.28
CA THR A 37 8.88 6.98 8.54
C THR A 37 10.08 6.90 7.59
N VAL A 38 10.85 5.81 7.65
CA VAL A 38 11.99 5.57 6.77
C VAL A 38 11.54 5.11 5.38
N THR A 39 12.29 5.53 4.36
CA THR A 39 12.04 5.12 2.98
C THR A 39 12.50 3.68 2.70
N LEU A 40 11.84 3.01 1.74
CA LEU A 40 12.27 1.69 1.28
C LEU A 40 13.67 1.70 0.65
N ASN A 41 14.10 2.81 0.02
CA ASN A 41 15.45 2.93 -0.52
C ASN A 41 16.50 2.85 0.59
N THR A 42 16.30 3.61 1.67
CA THR A 42 17.24 3.61 2.79
C THR A 42 17.28 2.26 3.52
N LEU A 43 16.15 1.56 3.63
CA LEU A 43 16.13 0.19 4.15
C LEU A 43 16.89 -0.77 3.25
N ARG A 44 16.85 -0.57 1.92
CA ARG A 44 17.60 -1.39 0.97
C ARG A 44 19.10 -1.17 1.14
N GLU A 45 19.55 0.07 1.17
CA GLU A 45 20.96 0.41 1.42
C GLU A 45 21.47 -0.13 2.76
N ALA A 46 20.66 -0.04 3.81
CA ALA A 46 21.00 -0.61 5.11
C ALA A 46 21.07 -2.14 5.07
N ALA A 47 20.19 -2.80 4.31
CA ALA A 47 20.21 -4.24 4.12
C ALA A 47 21.50 -4.68 3.41
N GLU A 48 21.90 -4.01 2.32
CA GLU A 48 23.18 -4.27 1.63
C GLU A 48 24.37 -4.13 2.58
N ALA A 49 24.42 -3.06 3.38
CA ALA A 49 25.49 -2.84 4.36
C ALA A 49 25.52 -3.90 5.49
N LEU A 50 24.39 -4.57 5.72
CA LEU A 50 24.23 -5.67 6.66
C LEU A 50 24.38 -7.05 5.99
N ASN A 51 24.77 -7.13 4.71
CA ASN A 51 24.76 -8.37 3.92
C ASN A 51 23.42 -9.12 4.03
N SER A 52 22.33 -8.36 4.00
CA SER A 52 20.96 -8.82 4.18
C SER A 52 20.12 -8.37 2.99
N GLN A 53 19.04 -9.10 2.71
CA GLN A 53 18.12 -8.74 1.63
C GLN A 53 16.85 -8.09 2.19
N LEU A 54 16.45 -6.95 1.63
CA LEU A 54 15.14 -6.36 1.92
C LEU A 54 14.06 -7.07 1.10
N VAL A 55 13.14 -7.77 1.77
CA VAL A 55 11.97 -8.40 1.13
C VAL A 55 10.73 -7.56 1.43
N TYR A 56 10.07 -7.07 0.39
CA TYR A 56 8.79 -6.34 0.49
C TYR A 56 7.68 -7.17 -0.18
N ALA A 57 6.61 -7.45 0.57
CA ALA A 57 5.49 -8.24 0.08
C ALA A 57 4.15 -7.58 0.44
N LEU A 58 3.22 -7.61 -0.51
CA LEU A 58 1.82 -7.26 -0.28
C LEU A 58 1.02 -8.55 -0.09
N ALA A 59 0.63 -8.83 1.15
CA ALA A 59 -0.24 -9.95 1.46
C ALA A 59 -1.71 -9.51 1.46
N PRO A 60 -2.61 -10.22 0.77
CA PRO A 60 -4.03 -9.90 0.81
C PRO A 60 -4.62 -10.23 2.18
N ARG A 61 -5.54 -9.38 2.67
CA ARG A 61 -6.23 -9.60 3.97
C ARG A 61 -7.27 -10.72 3.92
N THR A 62 -7.68 -11.13 2.73
CA THR A 62 -8.62 -12.24 2.48
C THR A 62 -8.10 -13.09 1.32
N SER A 63 -8.80 -14.17 0.97
CA SER A 63 -8.43 -14.93 -0.22
C SER A 63 -8.50 -14.05 -1.48
N LEU A 64 -7.64 -14.33 -2.46
CA LEU A 64 -7.64 -13.63 -3.75
C LEU A 64 -8.99 -13.80 -4.47
N ALA A 65 -9.57 -14.99 -4.37
CA ALA A 65 -10.90 -15.28 -4.91
C ALA A 65 -11.97 -14.35 -4.30
N ASP A 66 -11.96 -14.17 -2.99
CA ASP A 66 -12.91 -13.27 -2.31
C ASP A 66 -12.73 -11.83 -2.74
N MET A 67 -11.49 -11.33 -2.86
CA MET A 67 -11.24 -9.97 -3.33
C MET A 67 -11.77 -9.75 -4.76
N VAL A 68 -11.55 -10.72 -5.65
CA VAL A 68 -12.07 -10.68 -7.03
C VAL A 68 -13.60 -10.68 -7.03
N GLN A 69 -14.24 -11.55 -6.23
CA GLN A 69 -15.69 -11.61 -6.11
C GLN A 69 -16.29 -10.32 -5.54
N GLN A 70 -15.68 -9.74 -4.50
CA GLN A 70 -16.12 -8.47 -3.93
C GLN A 70 -16.03 -7.34 -4.97
N ARG A 71 -14.94 -7.28 -5.74
CA ARG A 71 -14.76 -6.32 -6.82
C ARG A 71 -15.81 -6.50 -7.92
N ALA A 72 -16.07 -7.73 -8.35
CA ALA A 72 -17.09 -8.05 -9.35
C ALA A 72 -18.48 -7.59 -8.89
N ARG A 73 -18.87 -7.89 -7.65
CA ARG A 73 -20.13 -7.44 -7.05
C ARG A 73 -20.22 -5.92 -6.97
N ALA A 74 -19.15 -5.23 -6.60
CA ALA A 74 -19.12 -3.76 -6.55
C ALA A 74 -19.32 -3.14 -7.94
N LEU A 75 -18.67 -3.68 -8.97
CA LEU A 75 -18.82 -3.23 -10.35
C LEU A 75 -20.22 -3.50 -10.89
N ALA A 76 -20.80 -4.67 -10.62
CA ALA A 76 -22.16 -5.02 -11.03
C ALA A 76 -23.18 -4.04 -10.41
N ARG A 77 -23.05 -3.74 -9.11
CA ARG A 77 -23.90 -2.73 -8.43
C ARG A 77 -23.79 -1.36 -9.09
N LYS A 78 -22.58 -0.90 -9.41
CA LYS A 78 -22.35 0.39 -10.10
C LYS A 78 -22.93 0.43 -11.51
N LYS A 79 -22.88 -0.68 -12.25
CA LYS A 79 -23.51 -0.79 -13.58
C LYS A 79 -25.03 -0.74 -13.45
N LEU A 80 -25.60 -1.48 -12.50
CA LEU A 80 -27.05 -1.55 -12.31
C LEU A 80 -27.64 -0.20 -11.87
N SER A 81 -26.93 0.57 -11.01
CA SER A 81 -27.39 1.90 -10.61
C SER A 81 -27.45 2.88 -11.80
N ARG A 82 -26.48 2.83 -12.71
CA ARG A 82 -26.50 3.63 -13.96
C ARG A 82 -27.69 3.29 -14.83
N VAL A 83 -27.93 1.99 -15.06
CA VAL A 83 -29.08 1.53 -15.86
C VAL A 83 -30.41 1.97 -15.21
N ARG A 84 -30.53 1.83 -13.89
CA ARG A 84 -31.70 2.30 -13.14
C ARG A 84 -31.95 3.80 -13.33
N HIS A 85 -30.91 4.63 -13.25
CA HIS A 85 -31.03 6.06 -13.51
C HIS A 85 -31.46 6.37 -14.95
N THR A 86 -30.88 5.70 -15.95
CA THR A 86 -31.28 5.90 -17.36
C THR A 86 -32.72 5.47 -17.63
N LEU A 87 -33.16 4.35 -17.03
CA LEU A 87 -34.53 3.86 -17.15
C LEU A 87 -35.54 4.77 -16.44
N GLN A 88 -35.22 5.29 -15.25
CA GLN A 88 -36.06 6.28 -14.56
C GLN A 88 -36.21 7.56 -15.39
N ARG A 89 -35.14 8.07 -15.98
CA ARG A 89 -35.19 9.24 -16.88
C ARG A 89 -36.04 8.95 -18.13
N ARG A 90 -35.94 7.75 -18.71
CA ARG A 90 -36.75 7.34 -19.87
C ARG A 90 -38.22 7.07 -19.55
N ARG A 91 -38.58 6.72 -18.30
CA ARG A 91 -39.97 6.62 -17.86
C ARG A 91 -40.59 8.00 -17.68
N ALA A 92 -39.92 8.90 -16.94
CA ALA A 92 -40.39 10.27 -16.72
C ALA A 92 -40.61 11.05 -18.04
N GLY A 93 -39.78 10.83 -19.07
CA GLY A 93 -39.97 11.47 -20.39
C GLY A 93 -41.10 10.86 -21.25
N ARG A 94 -41.60 9.67 -20.91
CA ARG A 94 -42.71 9.01 -21.62
C ARG A 94 -44.06 9.47 -21.09
N ASP A 95 -44.15 9.73 -19.79
CA ASP A 95 -45.37 10.20 -19.13
C ASP A 95 -45.74 11.63 -19.59
N LEU A 96 -44.75 12.49 -19.85
CA LEU A 96 -44.95 13.84 -20.40
C LEU A 96 -45.48 13.87 -21.86
N ARG A 97 -45.35 12.78 -22.63
CA ARG A 97 -45.89 12.69 -24.01
C ARG A 97 -47.29 12.10 -24.08
N THR A 98 -47.75 11.46 -23.01
CA THR A 98 -49.05 10.75 -22.99
C THR A 98 -50.17 11.62 -22.43
N GLY A 99 -49.85 12.73 -21.74
CA GLY A 99 -50.81 13.71 -21.21
C GLY A 99 -51.07 14.94 -22.10
N MET A 100 -50.59 14.96 -23.35
CA MET A 100 -50.89 16.03 -24.34
C MET A 100 -51.77 15.52 -25.51
N LYS A 101 -52.53 14.44 -25.29
CA LYS A 101 -53.59 13.99 -26.21
C LYS A 101 -54.95 14.11 -25.53
#